data_AF-A0A932XKX8-F1
#
_entry.id   AF-A0A932XKX8-F1
#
_cell.length_a   1.000
_cell.length_b   1.000
_cell.length_c   1.000
_cell.angle_alpha   90.00
_cell.angle_beta   90.00
_cell.angle_gamma   90.00
#
_symmetry.space_group_name_H-M   'P 1'
#
loop_
_entity.id
_entity.type
_entity.pdbx_description
1 polymer ?
#
loop_
_entity_poly.entity_id
_entity_poly.type
_entity_poly.pdbx_seq_one_letter_code
_entity_poly.pdbx_strand_id
1 'polypeptide(L)'
;AGILLLSQFGGHPVAFVALSGLVFFAWGEIYSLFPATCADTYGVRFAAANAGLLYTAKGTASLLVPVTSVMAVASGGWQAVFVAAAAMNLLAALLAIMVLKPLCNRARAAPTGVMAPAPTP
;
A
#
# COMPACT_ATOMS: atom_id res chain seq x y z
N ALA A 1 -9.08 -6.97 8.06
CA ALA A 1 -9.74 -7.21 9.36
C ALA A 1 -9.84 -5.94 10.23
N GLY A 2 -8.73 -5.24 10.51
CA GLY A 2 -8.72 -4.08 11.42
C GLY A 2 -9.75 -2.99 11.13
N ILE A 3 -9.89 -2.55 9.87
CA ILE A 3 -10.87 -1.52 9.46
C ILE A 3 -12.33 -1.97 9.71
N LEU A 4 -12.64 -3.24 9.47
CA LEU A 4 -13.98 -3.79 9.69
C LEU A 4 -14.29 -3.95 11.18
N LEU A 5 -13.30 -4.35 11.98
CA LEU A 5 -13.44 -4.41 13.44
C LEU A 5 -13.61 -3.01 14.04
N LEU A 6 -12.89 -2.02 13.52
CA LEU A 6 -13.03 -0.62 13.94
C LEU A 6 -14.41 -0.06 13.58
N SER A 7 -14.95 -0.43 12.41
CA SER A 7 -16.32 -0.09 12.01
C SER A 7 -17.39 -0.72 12.90
N GLN A 8 -17.17 -1.92 13.45
CA GLN A 8 -18.17 -2.62 14.28
C GLN A 8 -18.05 -2.29 15.77
N PHE A 9 -16.83 -2.10 16.29
CA PHE A 9 -16.55 -1.92 17.72
C PHE A 9 -16.08 -0.50 18.08
N GLY A 10 -16.01 0.42 17.11
CA GLY A 10 -15.53 1.79 17.30
C GLY A 10 -16.39 2.66 18.22
N GLY A 11 -17.61 2.21 18.58
CA GLY A 11 -18.44 2.88 19.59
C GLY A 11 -17.96 2.70 21.03
N HIS A 12 -17.12 1.70 21.32
CA HIS A 12 -16.56 1.48 22.65
C HIS A 12 -15.17 2.16 22.75
N PRO A 13 -14.95 3.13 23.65
CA PRO A 13 -13.78 4.01 23.63
C PRO A 13 -12.44 3.25 23.74
N VAL A 14 -12.39 2.19 24.55
CA VAL A 14 -11.18 1.35 24.68
C VAL A 14 -10.92 0.52 23.41
N ALA A 15 -11.97 0.00 22.76
CA ALA A 15 -11.83 -0.79 21.55
C ALA A 15 -11.44 0.12 20.37
N PHE A 16 -11.99 1.34 20.31
CA PHE A 16 -11.59 2.36 19.36
C PHE A 16 -10.10 2.67 19.44
N VAL A 17 -9.57 2.94 20.64
CA VAL A 17 -8.14 3.25 20.82
C VAL A 17 -7.26 2.06 20.42
N ALA A 18 -7.58 0.85 20.90
CA ALA A 18 -6.78 -0.35 20.60
C ALA A 18 -6.81 -0.71 19.11
N LEU A 19 -7.99 -0.70 18.48
CA LEU A 19 -8.14 -1.02 17.06
C LEU A 19 -7.52 0.07 16.18
N SER A 20 -7.64 1.34 16.55
CA SER A 20 -6.97 2.43 15.84
C SER A 20 -5.46 2.25 15.92
N GLY A 21 -4.92 1.97 17.10
CA GLY A 21 -3.49 1.68 17.29
C GLY A 21 -3.00 0.53 16.42
N LEU A 22 -3.77 -0.57 16.35
CA LEU A 22 -3.44 -1.71 15.48
C LEU A 22 -3.49 -1.37 13.99
N VAL A 23 -4.50 -0.60 13.56
CA VAL A 23 -4.62 -0.14 12.17
C VAL A 23 -3.45 0.76 11.79
N PHE A 24 -3.06 1.70 12.66
CA PHE A 24 -1.91 2.58 12.43
C PHE A 24 -0.57 1.84 12.47
N PHE A 25 -0.42 0.87 13.36
CA PHE A 25 0.77 0.01 13.44
C PHE A 25 1.00 -0.73 12.12
N ALA A 26 -0.04 -1.37 11.59
CA ALA A 26 0.01 -2.06 10.30
C ALA A 26 0.30 -1.11 9.12
N TRP A 27 -0.03 0.18 9.25
CA TRP A 27 0.25 1.20 8.24
C TRP A 27 1.73 1.59 8.19
N GLY A 28 2.44 1.59 9.33
CA GLY A 28 3.87 1.94 9.39
C GLY A 28 4.76 0.95 8.64
N GLU A 29 4.51 -0.34 8.82
CA GLU A 29 5.22 -1.43 8.14
C GLU A 29 5.13 -1.28 6.61
N ILE A 30 3.95 -0.97 6.08
CA ILE A 30 3.69 -0.83 4.65
C ILE A 30 4.57 0.27 4.00
N TYR A 31 4.77 1.39 4.70
CA TYR A 31 5.56 2.50 4.18
C TYR A 31 7.05 2.22 4.04
N SER A 32 7.59 1.29 4.84
CA SER A 32 8.99 0.87 4.73
C SER A 32 9.13 -0.36 3.81
N LEU A 33 8.16 -1.28 3.84
CA LEU A 33 8.14 -2.47 2.99
C LEU A 33 7.99 -2.16 1.50
N PHE A 34 7.12 -1.22 1.10
CA PHE A 34 6.91 -0.95 -0.33
C PHE A 34 8.13 -0.36 -1.04
N PRO A 35 8.82 0.68 -0.50
CA PRO A 35 10.04 1.18 -1.10
C PRO A 35 11.16 0.14 -1.13
N ALA A 36 11.33 -0.64 -0.05
CA ALA A 36 12.31 -1.72 0.00
C ALA A 36 12.02 -2.79 -1.07
N THR A 37 10.75 -3.22 -1.19
CA THR A 37 10.35 -4.21 -2.19
C THR A 37 10.52 -3.68 -3.62
N CYS A 38 10.28 -2.38 -3.85
CA CYS A 38 10.52 -1.73 -5.14
C CYS A 38 12.02 -1.74 -5.50
N ALA A 39 12.88 -1.39 -4.53
CA ALA A 39 14.33 -1.45 -4.70
C ALA A 39 14.83 -2.89 -4.95
N ASP A 40 14.30 -3.87 -4.22
CA ASP A 40 14.63 -5.29 -4.38
C ASP A 40 14.19 -5.87 -5.74
N THR A 41 13.08 -5.36 -6.30
CA THR A 41 12.52 -5.88 -7.56
C THR A 41 13.12 -5.21 -8.80
N TYR A 42 13.32 -3.90 -8.75
CA TYR A 42 13.72 -3.10 -9.92
C TYR A 42 15.18 -2.62 -9.86
N GLY A 43 15.87 -2.81 -8.72
CA GLY A 43 17.23 -2.37 -8.50
C GLY A 43 17.36 -0.86 -8.29
N VAL A 44 18.59 -0.42 -8.00
CA VAL A 44 18.91 0.97 -7.64
C VAL A 44 19.30 1.86 -8.84
N ARG A 45 19.48 1.28 -10.04
CA ARG A 45 19.89 2.01 -11.25
C ARG A 45 18.98 3.19 -11.59
N PHE A 46 17.67 3.04 -11.35
CA PHE A 46 16.66 4.08 -11.54
C PHE A 46 15.93 4.41 -10.22
N ALA A 47 16.65 4.46 -9.10
CA ALA A 47 16.06 4.65 -7.77
C ALA A 47 15.17 5.90 -7.66
N ALA A 48 15.60 7.03 -8.23
CA ALA A 48 14.83 8.28 -8.20
C ALA A 48 13.52 8.17 -8.99
N ALA A 49 13.52 7.52 -10.16
CA ALA A 49 12.31 7.32 -10.96
C ALA A 49 11.35 6.32 -10.28
N ASN A 50 11.88 5.24 -9.69
CA ASN A 50 11.10 4.26 -8.94
C ASN A 50 10.41 4.88 -7.72
N ALA A 51 11.15 5.70 -6.96
CA ALA A 51 10.59 6.47 -5.85
C ALA A 51 9.55 7.49 -6.34
N GLY A 52 9.86 8.20 -7.44
CA GLY A 52 8.93 9.15 -8.08
C GLY A 52 7.60 8.50 -8.43
N LEU A 53 7.60 7.31 -9.01
CA LEU A 53 6.37 6.59 -9.37
C LEU A 53 5.53 6.19 -8.14
N LEU A 54 6.18 5.75 -7.05
CA LEU A 54 5.46 5.46 -5.79
C LEU A 54 4.79 6.72 -5.22
N TYR A 55 5.45 7.87 -5.30
CA TYR A 55 4.87 9.14 -4.85
C TYR A 55 3.78 9.66 -5.79
N THR A 56 3.91 9.46 -7.11
CA THR A 56 2.84 9.74 -8.06
C THR A 56 1.61 8.90 -7.75
N ALA A 57 1.77 7.59 -7.54
CA ALA A 57 0.66 6.72 -7.16
C ALA A 57 -0.03 7.18 -5.87
N LYS A 58 0.75 7.59 -4.86
CA LYS A 58 0.23 8.17 -3.62
C LYS A 58 -0.55 9.48 -3.87
N GLY A 59 -0.03 10.36 -4.72
CA GLY A 59 -0.69 11.59 -5.13
C GLY A 59 -1.97 11.34 -5.92
N THR A 60 -1.99 10.35 -6.81
CA THR A 60 -3.19 9.95 -7.55
C THR A 60 -4.26 9.40 -6.61
N ALA A 61 -3.87 8.60 -5.61
CA ALA A 61 -4.80 8.07 -4.62
C ALA A 61 -5.43 9.16 -3.74
N SER A 62 -4.71 10.25 -3.44
CA SER A 62 -5.27 11.35 -2.63
C SER A 62 -6.40 12.09 -3.33
N LEU A 63 -6.46 12.06 -4.67
CA LEU A 63 -7.56 12.63 -5.46
C LEU A 63 -8.89 11.90 -5.23
N LEU A 64 -8.86 10.66 -4.71
CA LEU A 64 -10.07 9.91 -4.39
C LEU A 64 -10.65 10.26 -3.00
N VAL A 65 -9.91 10.99 -2.16
CA VAL A 65 -10.36 11.35 -0.81
C VAL A 65 -11.66 12.18 -0.82
N PRO A 66 -11.85 13.19 -1.69
CA PRO A 66 -13.13 13.91 -1.77
C PRO A 66 -14.31 13.00 -2.16
N VAL A 67 -14.05 11.98 -3.01
CA VAL A 67 -15.07 11.01 -3.44
C VAL A 67 -15.54 10.17 -2.25
N THR A 68 -14.65 9.82 -1.31
CA THR A 68 -15.06 9.07 -0.12
C THR A 68 -15.98 9.88 0.79
N SER A 69 -15.73 11.18 0.93
CA SER A 69 -16.63 12.08 1.68
C SER A 69 -18.03 12.16 1.04
N VAL A 70 -18.10 12.30 -0.28
CA VAL A 70 -19.40 12.31 -1.00
C VAL A 70 -20.12 10.97 -0.83
N MET A 71 -19.39 9.85 -0.92
CA MET A 71 -19.92 8.52 -0.71
C MET A 71 -20.49 8.35 0.71
N ALA A 72 -19.81 8.88 1.73
CA ALA A 72 -20.29 8.81 3.11
C ALA A 72 -21.62 9.56 3.29
N VAL A 73 -21.74 10.76 2.71
CA VAL A 73 -22.98 11.56 2.76
C VAL A 73 -24.11 10.86 1.99
N ALA A 74 -23.84 10.40 0.77
CA ALA A 74 -24.85 9.76 -0.08
C ALA A 74 -25.36 8.43 0.49
N SER A 75 -24.51 7.69 1.21
CA SER A 75 -24.85 6.39 1.80
C SER A 75 -25.46 6.50 3.21
N GLY A 76 -25.61 7.71 3.74
CA GLY A 76 -26.09 7.94 5.11
C GLY A 76 -25.11 7.54 6.22
N GLY A 77 -23.83 7.34 5.90
CA GLY A 77 -22.80 6.94 6.86
C GLY A 77 -21.50 6.42 6.24
N TRP A 78 -20.51 6.14 7.10
CA TRP A 78 -19.16 5.74 6.71
C TRP A 78 -19.00 4.27 6.33
N GLN A 79 -20.03 3.46 6.52
CA GLN A 79 -19.95 2.01 6.33
C GLN A 79 -19.58 1.63 4.89
N ALA A 80 -20.16 2.31 3.90
CA ALA A 80 -19.83 2.10 2.48
C ALA A 80 -18.34 2.39 2.20
N VAL A 81 -17.80 3.45 2.79
CA VAL A 81 -16.38 3.83 2.65
C VAL A 81 -15.47 2.77 3.29
N PHE A 82 -15.83 2.27 4.47
CA PHE A 82 -15.04 1.22 5.13
C PHE A 82 -15.06 -0.10 4.37
N VAL A 83 -16.19 -0.48 3.77
CA VAL A 83 -16.29 -1.67 2.91
C VAL A 83 -15.45 -1.49 1.65
N ALA A 84 -15.52 -0.33 0.98
CA ALA A 84 -14.70 -0.04 -0.19
C ALA A 84 -13.20 -0.06 0.14
N ALA A 85 -12.79 0.54 1.26
CA ALA A 85 -11.41 0.51 1.75
C ALA A 85 -10.95 -0.93 2.05
N ALA A 86 -11.80 -1.75 2.67
CA ALA A 86 -11.49 -3.15 2.93
C ALA A 86 -11.33 -3.96 1.63
N ALA A 87 -12.17 -3.73 0.63
CA ALA A 87 -12.08 -4.37 -0.68
C ALA A 87 -10.80 -3.99 -1.43
N MET A 88 -10.41 -2.71 -1.41
CA MET A 88 -9.14 -2.24 -1.96
C MET A 88 -7.94 -2.90 -1.28
N ASN A 89 -8.00 -3.07 0.05
CA ASN A 89 -6.93 -3.72 0.80
C ASN A 89 -6.82 -5.21 0.46
N LEU A 90 -7.95 -5.89 0.25
CA LEU A 90 -7.98 -7.28 -0.22
C LEU A 90 -7.39 -7.41 -1.62
N LEU A 91 -7.77 -6.51 -2.54
CA LEU A 91 -7.19 -6.47 -3.89
C LEU A 91 -5.67 -6.26 -3.83
N ALA A 92 -5.19 -5.35 -2.99
CA ALA A 92 -3.76 -5.12 -2.79
C ALA A 92 -3.04 -6.39 -2.29
N ALA A 93 -3.64 -7.11 -1.34
CA ALA A 93 -3.08 -8.37 -0.85
C ALA A 93 -3.03 -9.45 -1.95
N LEU A 94 -4.08 -9.55 -2.78
CA LEU A 94 -4.09 -10.46 -3.92
C LEU A 94 -3.02 -10.10 -4.95
N LEU A 95 -2.86 -8.82 -5.29
CA LEU A 95 -1.81 -8.35 -6.20
C LEU A 95 -0.41 -8.59 -5.63
N ALA A 96 -0.22 -8.44 -4.32
CA ALA A 96 1.05 -8.74 -3.68
C ALA A 96 1.44 -10.22 -3.84
N ILE A 97 0.49 -11.14 -3.70
CA ILE A 97 0.74 -12.59 -3.84
C ILE A 97 0.87 -12.99 -5.31
N MET A 98 -0.03 -12.52 -6.16
CA MET A 98 -0.16 -13.00 -7.55
C MET A 98 0.80 -12.29 -8.52
N VAL A 99 1.19 -11.05 -8.24
CA VAL A 99 2.01 -10.23 -9.15
C VAL A 99 3.36 -9.91 -8.52
N LEU A 100 3.37 -9.35 -7.31
CA LEU A 100 4.62 -8.88 -6.70
C LEU A 100 5.55 -10.03 -6.31
N LYS A 101 5.02 -11.08 -5.68
CA LYS A 101 5.78 -12.28 -5.28
C LYS A 101 6.49 -12.97 -6.46
N PRO A 102 5.84 -13.27 -7.60
CA PRO A 102 6.55 -13.88 -8.73
C PRO A 102 7.56 -12.92 -9.39
N LEU A 103 7.28 -11.61 -9.43
CA LEU A 103 8.24 -10.62 -9.92
C LEU A 103 9.50 -10.57 -9.05
N CYS A 104 9.34 -10.54 -7.72
CA CYS A 104 10.45 -10.60 -6.77
C CYS A 104 11.26 -11.90 -6.93
N ASN A 105 10.57 -13.04 -7.05
CA ASN A 105 11.25 -14.32 -7.24
C ASN A 105 12.05 -14.37 -8.55
N ARG A 106 11.51 -13.79 -9.64
CA ARG A 106 12.21 -13.66 -10.92
C ARG A 106 13.41 -12.73 -10.84
N ALA A 107 13.27 -11.59 -10.19
CA ALA A 107 14.36 -10.63 -9.99
C ALA A 107 15.52 -11.26 -9.20
N ARG A 108 15.21 -12.08 -8.18
CA ARG A 108 16.20 -12.82 -7.37
C ARG A 108 16.84 -14.01 -8.11
N ALA A 109 16.08 -14.65 -9.00
CA ALA A 109 16.55 -15.79 -9.80
C ALA A 109 17.35 -15.37 -11.05
N ALA A 110 17.29 -14.11 -11.45
CA ALA A 110 18.14 -13.59 -12.51
C ALA A 110 19.60 -13.74 -12.08
N PRO A 111 20.46 -14.41 -12.87
CA PRO A 111 21.88 -14.45 -12.57
C PRO A 111 22.39 -13.02 -12.42
N THR A 112 23.21 -12.75 -11.40
CA THR A 112 24.00 -11.52 -11.25
C THR A 112 24.98 -11.40 -12.42
N GLY A 113 24.45 -11.08 -13.60
CA GLY A 113 25.14 -11.01 -14.86
C GLY A 113 25.25 -9.56 -15.28
N VAL A 114 26.43 -8.99 -15.05
CA VAL A 114 26.93 -7.75 -15.64
C VAL A 114 26.18 -6.49 -15.22
N MET A 115 26.54 -5.98 -14.03
CA MET A 115 26.56 -4.52 -13.86
C MET A 115 27.61 -4.00 -14.84
N ALA A 116 27.15 -3.59 -16.03
CA ALA A 116 28.02 -2.91 -16.98
C ALA A 116 28.63 -1.69 -16.27
N PRO A 117 29.97 -1.51 -16.31
CA PRO A 117 30.61 -0.39 -15.64
C PRO A 117 29.99 0.91 -16.12
N ALA A 118 29.74 1.83 -15.18
CA ALA A 118 29.25 3.16 -15.48
C ALA A 118 30.14 3.80 -16.55
N PRO A 119 29.58 4.52 -17.54
CA PRO A 119 30.39 5.23 -18.51
C PRO A 119 31.31 6.19 -17.76
N THR A 120 32.61 6.02 -17.97
CA THR A 120 33.63 6.95 -17.47
C THR A 120 33.39 8.33 -18.10
N PRO A 121 33.59 9.42 -17.34
CA PRO A 121 33.40 10.78 -17.84
C PRO A 121 34.32 11.12 -19.02
#